data_AF-A0A2V6Z0B0-F1
#
_entry.id   AF-A0A2V6Z0B0-F1
#
_cell.length_a   1.000
_cell.length_b   1.000
_cell.length_c   1.000
_cell.angle_alpha   90.00
_cell.angle_beta   90.00
_cell.angle_gamma   90.00
#
_symmetry.space_group_name_H-M   'P 1'
#
loop_
_entity.id
_entity.type
_entity.pdbx_description
1 polymer ?
#
loop_
_entity_poly.entity_id
_entity_poly.type
_entity_poly.pdbx_seq_one_letter_code
_entity_poly.pdbx_strand_id
1 'polypeptide(L)'
;MLPQVYPRATLDASRRIRARGLEAWVLRVLADIASRSATPDFEKAQGLYREALDLADMLGMRPLVAHCHLGLGKLYRRTGKQQEAKEHFATATTMYREMGMTYWLEKAEPELARASG
;
A
#
# COMPACT_ATOMS: atom_id res chain seq x y z
N MET A 1 30.19 24.64 22.16
CA MET A 1 28.90 24.52 22.89
C MET A 1 27.84 24.04 21.89
N LEU A 2 27.70 22.73 21.72
CA LEU A 2 26.70 22.14 20.80
C LEU A 2 25.33 22.21 21.47
N PRO A 3 24.35 22.97 20.94
CA PRO A 3 23.11 23.21 21.65
C PRO A 3 22.27 21.93 21.72
N GLN A 4 21.78 21.62 22.93
CA GLN A 4 20.80 20.59 23.31
C GLN A 4 19.44 20.67 22.55
N VAL A 5 19.36 21.49 21.50
CA VAL A 5 18.17 21.78 20.69
C VAL A 5 17.99 20.74 19.56
N TYR A 6 19.08 20.18 19.04
CA TYR A 6 19.04 19.12 18.03
C TYR A 6 18.26 17.85 18.46
N PRO A 7 18.49 17.26 19.66
CA PRO A 7 17.82 16.01 20.02
C PRO A 7 16.30 16.14 20.17
N ARG A 8 15.76 17.29 20.60
CA ARG A 8 14.30 17.47 20.70
C ARG A 8 13.63 17.65 19.34
N ALA A 9 14.23 18.46 18.46
CA ALA A 9 13.72 18.64 17.10
C ALA A 9 13.76 17.34 16.29
N THR A 10 14.82 16.53 16.43
CA THR A 10 14.91 15.22 15.77
C THR A 10 13.95 14.19 16.35
N LEU A 11 13.68 14.22 17.67
CA LEU A 11 12.66 13.37 18.31
C LEU A 11 11.25 13.72 17.85
N ASP A 12 10.91 15.00 17.75
CA ASP A 12 9.58 15.44 17.27
C ASP A 12 9.39 15.13 15.79
N ALA A 13 10.42 15.33 14.96
CA ALA A 13 10.41 14.91 13.56
C ALA A 13 10.23 13.38 13.44
N SER A 14 10.94 12.60 14.26
CA SER A 14 10.83 11.13 14.28
C SER A 14 9.44 10.67 14.68
N ARG A 15 8.82 11.33 15.68
CA ARG A 15 7.43 11.05 16.11
C ARG A 15 6.42 11.37 15.01
N ARG A 16 6.58 12.49 14.31
CA ARG A 16 5.72 12.86 13.18
C ARG A 16 5.85 11.87 12.02
N ILE A 17 7.07 11.47 11.66
CA ILE A 17 7.30 10.44 10.63
C ILE A 17 6.66 9.12 11.05
N ARG A 18 6.81 8.69 12.31
CA ARG A 18 6.19 7.46 12.83
C ARG A 18 4.66 7.54 12.82
N ALA A 19 4.08 8.68 13.20
CA ALA A 19 2.63 8.86 13.17
C ALA A 19 2.07 8.81 11.74
N ARG A 20 2.73 9.47 10.78
CA ARG A 20 2.35 9.42 9.35
C ARG A 20 2.54 8.03 8.74
N GLY A 21 3.53 7.27 9.19
CA GLY A 21 3.70 5.87 8.77
C GLY A 21 2.57 4.97 9.28
N LEU A 22 2.10 5.19 10.51
CA LEU A 22 0.92 4.49 11.05
C LEU A 22 -0.35 4.88 10.29
N GLU A 23 -0.53 6.16 9.96
CA GLU A 23 -1.63 6.67 9.15
C GLU A 23 -1.71 5.95 7.80
N ALA A 24 -0.60 5.86 7.06
CA ALA A 24 -0.56 5.12 5.79
C ALA A 24 -0.98 3.66 5.96
N TRP A 25 -0.54 3.01 7.04
CA TRP A 25 -0.88 1.62 7.30
C TRP A 25 -2.38 1.44 7.61
N VAL A 26 -2.94 2.34 8.42
CA VAL A 26 -4.36 2.35 8.78
C VAL A 26 -5.22 2.61 7.54
N LEU A 27 -4.86 3.57 6.69
CA LEU A 27 -5.57 3.86 5.44
C LEU A 27 -5.65 2.61 4.55
N ARG A 28 -4.54 1.88 4.37
CA ARG A 28 -4.54 0.62 3.62
C ARG A 28 -5.49 -0.42 4.21
N VAL A 29 -5.53 -0.56 5.53
CA VAL A 29 -6.42 -1.53 6.20
C VAL A 29 -7.89 -1.11 6.08
N LEU A 30 -8.18 0.19 6.22
CA LEU A 30 -9.53 0.72 6.00
C LEU A 30 -9.98 0.46 4.55
N ALA A 31 -9.09 0.59 3.58
CA ALA A 31 -9.36 0.24 2.18
C ALA A 31 -9.66 -1.26 2.02
N ASP A 32 -8.87 -2.13 2.64
CA ASP A 32 -9.11 -3.59 2.65
C ASP A 32 -10.51 -3.91 3.22
N ILE A 33 -10.92 -3.25 4.31
CA ILE A 33 -12.23 -3.45 4.93
C ILE A 33 -13.36 -2.92 4.03
N ALA A 34 -13.23 -1.70 3.52
CA ALA A 34 -14.23 -1.08 2.64
C ALA A 34 -14.44 -1.88 1.34
N SER A 35 -13.40 -2.53 0.82
CA SER A 35 -13.49 -3.37 -0.38
C SER A 35 -14.18 -4.73 -0.14
N ARG A 36 -14.34 -5.15 1.12
CA ARG A 36 -14.82 -6.48 1.52
C ARG A 36 -16.08 -6.44 2.40
N SER A 37 -16.59 -5.26 2.73
CA SER A 37 -17.84 -5.11 3.50
C SER A 37 -19.02 -5.75 2.79
N ALA A 38 -20.09 -6.04 3.55
CA ALA A 38 -21.33 -6.60 3.00
C ALA A 38 -21.92 -5.72 1.86
N THR A 39 -21.73 -4.41 1.96
CA THR A 39 -21.96 -3.43 0.91
C THR A 39 -20.63 -2.76 0.55
N PRO A 40 -19.87 -3.28 -0.42
CA PRO A 40 -18.58 -2.70 -0.78
C PRO A 40 -18.73 -1.29 -1.35
N ASP A 41 -18.00 -0.35 -0.76
CA ASP A 41 -17.84 0.99 -1.33
C ASP A 41 -16.48 1.03 -2.05
N PHE A 42 -16.52 0.70 -3.34
CA PHE A 42 -15.31 0.55 -4.14
C PHE A 42 -14.62 1.89 -4.42
N GLU A 43 -15.37 2.99 -4.55
CA GLU A 43 -14.79 4.32 -4.73
C GLU A 43 -14.03 4.76 -3.48
N LYS A 44 -14.65 4.59 -2.30
CA LYS A 44 -13.99 4.87 -1.03
C LYS A 44 -12.76 3.99 -0.82
N ALA A 45 -12.86 2.69 -1.10
CA ALA A 45 -11.71 1.79 -0.99
C ALA A 45 -10.56 2.23 -1.92
N GLN A 46 -10.87 2.63 -3.15
CA GLN A 46 -9.89 3.12 -4.12
C GLN A 46 -9.21 4.41 -3.63
N GLY A 47 -9.99 5.36 -3.11
CA GLY A 47 -9.47 6.59 -2.52
C GLY A 47 -8.50 6.31 -1.36
N LEU A 48 -8.91 5.45 -0.42
CA LEU A 48 -8.10 5.08 0.73
C LEU A 48 -6.80 4.37 0.34
N TYR A 49 -6.81 3.48 -0.66
CA TYR A 49 -5.58 2.86 -1.14
C TYR A 49 -4.63 3.86 -1.80
N ARG A 50 -5.15 4.83 -2.56
CA ARG A 50 -4.32 5.86 -3.21
C ARG A 50 -3.69 6.79 -2.19
N GLU A 51 -4.46 7.22 -1.19
CA GLU A 51 -3.94 8.04 -0.10
C GLU A 51 -2.85 7.30 0.71
N ALA A 52 -3.08 6.01 0.99
CA ALA A 52 -2.08 5.15 1.63
C ALA A 52 -0.82 4.99 0.76
N LEU A 53 -0.98 4.85 -0.56
CA LEU A 53 0.11 4.70 -1.52
C LEU A 53 0.97 5.96 -1.57
N ASP A 54 0.35 7.13 -1.74
CA ASP A 54 1.04 8.42 -1.81
C ASP A 54 1.81 8.69 -0.51
N LEU A 55 1.18 8.43 0.64
CA LEU A 55 1.83 8.61 1.94
C LEU A 55 2.96 7.61 2.17
N ALA A 56 2.78 6.35 1.78
CA ALA A 56 3.82 5.34 1.88
C ALA A 56 5.04 5.68 0.99
N ASP A 57 4.80 6.19 -0.22
CA ASP A 57 5.85 6.58 -1.16
C ASP A 57 6.65 7.78 -0.63
N MET A 58 5.95 8.82 -0.17
CA MET A 58 6.57 10.00 0.48
C MET A 58 7.45 9.64 1.69
N LEU A 59 7.09 8.59 2.42
CA LEU A 59 7.81 8.13 3.61
C LEU A 59 8.85 7.04 3.30
N GLY A 60 9.02 6.64 2.04
CA GLY A 60 9.94 5.59 1.63
C GLY A 60 9.55 4.18 2.12
N MET A 61 8.29 3.97 2.46
CA MET A 61 7.76 2.70 3.00
C MET A 61 7.49 1.69 1.88
N ARG A 62 8.55 1.28 1.16
CA ARG A 62 8.47 0.39 -0.02
C ARG A 62 7.60 -0.86 0.18
N PRO A 63 7.64 -1.58 1.31
CA PRO A 63 6.73 -2.71 1.50
C PRO A 63 5.27 -2.26 1.48
N LEU A 64 4.92 -1.16 2.14
CA LEU A 64 3.55 -0.67 2.20
C LEU A 64 3.04 -0.23 0.82
N VAL A 65 3.89 0.39 0.01
CA VAL A 65 3.62 0.70 -1.41
C VAL A 65 3.21 -0.57 -2.17
N ALA A 66 3.99 -1.65 -2.06
CA ALA A 66 3.67 -2.93 -2.71
C ALA A 66 2.33 -3.52 -2.24
N HIS A 67 2.01 -3.43 -0.95
CA HIS A 67 0.72 -3.89 -0.42
C HIS A 67 -0.45 -3.04 -0.94
N CYS A 68 -0.27 -1.72 -1.13
CA CYS A 68 -1.29 -0.86 -1.71
C CYS A 68 -1.55 -1.24 -3.17
N HIS A 69 -0.50 -1.50 -3.96
CA HIS A 69 -0.66 -2.03 -5.32
C HIS A 69 -1.39 -3.39 -5.33
N LEU A 70 -1.03 -4.33 -4.45
CA LEU A 70 -1.74 -5.61 -4.36
C LEU A 70 -3.23 -5.43 -4.00
N GLY A 71 -3.54 -4.49 -3.11
CA GLY A 71 -4.90 -4.13 -2.72
C GLY A 71 -5.70 -3.53 -3.89
N LEU A 72 -5.14 -2.54 -4.58
CA LEU A 72 -5.73 -1.92 -5.77
C LEU A 72 -5.97 -2.94 -6.88
N GLY A 73 -5.02 -3.86 -7.12
CA GLY A 73 -5.21 -4.93 -8.10
C GLY A 73 -6.43 -5.81 -7.78
N LYS A 74 -6.59 -6.18 -6.50
CA LYS A 74 -7.76 -6.96 -6.05
C LYS A 74 -9.06 -6.17 -6.19
N LEU A 75 -9.02 -4.88 -5.89
CA LEU A 75 -10.17 -3.98 -6.00
C LEU A 75 -10.61 -3.82 -7.47
N TYR A 76 -9.67 -3.55 -8.37
CA TYR A 76 -9.96 -3.40 -9.80
C TYR A 76 -10.49 -4.69 -10.42
N ARG A 77 -9.93 -5.84 -10.02
CA ARG A 77 -10.48 -7.13 -10.46
C ARG A 77 -11.93 -7.32 -10.01
N ARG A 78 -12.27 -6.97 -8.77
CA ARG A 78 -13.66 -7.07 -8.25
C ARG A 78 -14.63 -6.16 -8.99
N THR A 79 -14.14 -5.06 -9.56
CA THR A 79 -14.93 -4.07 -10.31
C THR A 79 -14.89 -4.29 -11.83
N GLY A 80 -14.32 -5.39 -12.31
CA GLY A 80 -14.25 -5.75 -13.72
C GLY A 80 -13.18 -4.99 -14.53
N LYS A 81 -12.35 -4.19 -13.87
CA LYS A 81 -11.27 -3.39 -14.47
C LYS A 81 -9.99 -4.23 -14.62
N GLN A 82 -10.02 -5.16 -15.57
CA GLN A 82 -9.01 -6.21 -15.71
C GLN A 82 -7.62 -5.66 -16.03
N GLN A 83 -7.54 -4.65 -16.89
CA GLN A 83 -6.27 -4.06 -17.31
C GLN A 83 -5.59 -3.32 -16.14
N GLU A 84 -6.34 -2.49 -15.42
CA GLU A 84 -5.82 -1.81 -14.23
C GLU A 84 -5.43 -2.82 -13.15
N ALA A 85 -6.21 -3.89 -12.97
CA ALA A 85 -5.86 -4.95 -12.04
C ALA A 85 -4.50 -5.59 -12.36
N LYS A 86 -4.28 -5.92 -13.64
CA LYS A 86 -3.04 -6.52 -14.13
C LYS A 86 -1.83 -5.62 -13.88
N GLU A 87 -1.94 -4.33 -14.17
CA GLU A 87 -0.88 -3.34 -13.93
C GLU A 87 -0.50 -3.28 -12.46
N HIS A 88 -1.49 -3.17 -11.58
CA HIS A 88 -1.26 -3.13 -10.14
C HIS A 88 -0.66 -4.44 -9.60
N PHE A 89 -1.10 -5.61 -10.10
CA PHE A 89 -0.49 -6.89 -9.71
C PHE A 89 0.95 -7.04 -10.22
N ALA A 90 1.26 -6.57 -11.43
CA ALA A 90 2.61 -6.61 -11.98
C ALA A 90 3.57 -5.76 -11.15
N THR A 91 3.16 -4.54 -10.79
CA THR A 91 3.94 -3.66 -9.91
C THR A 91 4.17 -4.31 -8.55
N ALA A 92 3.12 -4.81 -7.89
CA ALA A 92 3.25 -5.46 -6.57
C ALA A 92 4.21 -6.67 -6.62
N THR A 93 4.04 -7.55 -7.62
CA THR A 93 4.88 -8.74 -7.84
C THR A 93 6.34 -8.36 -8.03
N THR A 94 6.61 -7.34 -8.86
CA THR A 94 7.97 -6.86 -9.11
C THR A 94 8.61 -6.33 -7.83
N MET A 95 7.90 -5.50 -7.07
CA MET A 95 8.41 -4.96 -5.81
C MET A 95 8.66 -6.06 -4.78
N TYR A 96 7.74 -7.02 -4.62
CA TYR A 96 7.95 -8.14 -3.69
C TYR A 96 9.16 -8.98 -4.07
N ARG A 97 9.40 -9.21 -5.37
CA ARG A 97 10.58 -9.91 -5.86
C ARG A 97 11.86 -9.14 -5.55
N GLU A 98 11.91 -7.84 -5.86
CA GLU A 98 13.05 -6.98 -5.56
C GLU A 98 13.40 -6.91 -4.07
N MET A 99 12.38 -6.95 -3.20
CA MET A 99 12.54 -6.93 -1.75
C MET A 99 12.72 -8.32 -1.13
N GLY A 100 12.73 -9.39 -1.93
CA GLY A 100 12.86 -10.77 -1.42
C GLY A 100 11.69 -11.23 -0.53
N MET A 101 10.50 -10.62 -0.67
CA MET A 101 9.32 -10.91 0.14
C MET A 101 8.56 -12.13 -0.40
N THR A 102 9.17 -13.31 -0.31
CA THR A 102 8.69 -14.58 -0.90
C THR A 102 7.24 -14.90 -0.57
N TYR A 103 6.85 -14.79 0.70
CA TYR A 103 5.46 -15.05 1.13
C TYR A 103 4.42 -14.19 0.38
N TRP A 104 4.74 -12.91 0.14
CA TRP A 104 3.83 -12.00 -0.56
C TRP A 104 3.90 -12.18 -2.06
N LEU A 105 5.08 -12.53 -2.58
CA LEU A 105 5.28 -12.88 -3.98
C LEU A 105 4.40 -14.08 -4.37
N GLU A 106 4.47 -15.17 -3.60
CA GLU A 106 3.65 -16.38 -3.80
C GLU A 106 2.14 -16.09 -3.78
N LYS A 107 1.72 -15.07 -3.03
CA LYS A 107 0.31 -14.63 -2.99
C LYS A 107 -0.08 -13.71 -4.15
N ALA A 108 0.86 -12.97 -4.73
CA ALA A 108 0.59 -11.99 -5.78
C ALA A 108 0.66 -12.61 -7.19
N GLU A 109 1.59 -13.54 -7.41
CA GLU A 109 1.79 -14.23 -8.69
C GLU A 109 0.52 -14.90 -9.27
N PRO A 110 -0.27 -15.68 -8.51
CA PRO A 110 -1.50 -16.27 -9.05
C PRO A 110 -2.55 -15.21 -9.40
N GLU A 111 -2.57 -14.07 -8.71
CA GLU A 111 -3.49 -12.97 -9.03
C GLU A 111 -3.12 -12.28 -10.35
N LEU A 112 -1.81 -12.11 -10.61
CA LEU A 112 -1.30 -11.61 -11.88
C LEU A 112 -1.57 -12.59 -13.04
N ALA A 113 -1.37 -13.89 -12.82
CA ALA A 113 -1.64 -14.92 -13.83
C ALA A 113 -3.12 -14.91 -14.25
N ARG A 114 -4.04 -14.82 -13.27
CA ARG A 114 -5.49 -14.71 -13.52
C ARG A 114 -5.91 -13.43 -14.21
N ALA A 115 -5.19 -12.33 -14.01
CA ALA A 115 -5.47 -11.06 -14.67
C ALA A 115 -4.88 -10.98 -16.09
N SER A 116 -3.99 -11.92 -16.46
CA SER A 116 -3.28 -11.93 -17.74
C SER A 116 -3.82 -12.92 -18.77
N GLY A 117 -4.70 -13.85 -18.34
CA GLY A 117 -5.44 -14.76 -19.21
C GLY A 117 -6.90 -14.32 -19.34
#